data_AF-T1A281-F1
#
_entry.id   AF-T1A281-F1
#
_cell.length_a   1.000
_cell.length_b   1.000
_cell.length_c   1.000
_cell.angle_alpha   90.00
_cell.angle_beta   90.00
_cell.angle_gamma   90.00
#
_symmetry.space_group_name_H-M   'P 1'
#
loop_
_entity.id
_entity.type
_entity.pdbx_description
1 polymer ?
#
loop_
_entity_poly.entity_id
_entity_poly.type
_entity_poly.pdbx_seq_one_letter_code
_entity_poly.pdbx_strand_id
1 'polypeptide(L)'
;MTFAPESKPATPDQAAGACAATLTPVEAMLSRPAALADDFFGDHFVSASDLLRRGWTRCMLAHFLGAPDATAPNPHCASSHPMRLYVRSRVDAAETSESFGSRLTSGARRRETSTSVAERRRVDAIAWATSIPISVPPLPLNRVLELAIAYHHEIARSRMDPLSLADAPDDDPRLAAVLAVRYMRFRMAYYDELLLDLYGRPGRREAYAVLRQRVVDAIAFAYPPLADACAQFACDFGSLCQGT
;
A
#
# COMPACT_ATOMS: atom_id res chain seq x y z
N MET A 1 -68.19 38.12 -14.13
CA MET A 1 -68.25 36.94 -13.25
C MET A 1 -66.80 36.60 -12.92
N THR A 2 -66.04 37.36 -12.15
CA THR A 2 -66.22 37.82 -10.75
C THR A 2 -66.39 36.65 -9.79
N PHE A 3 -65.27 36.16 -9.24
CA PHE A 3 -65.20 35.71 -7.84
C PHE A 3 -63.86 36.11 -7.26
N ALA A 4 -63.95 36.81 -6.13
CA ALA A 4 -62.89 37.34 -5.31
C ALA A 4 -62.36 36.25 -4.34
N PRO A 5 -61.27 36.51 -3.60
CA PRO A 5 -60.46 35.50 -2.93
C PRO A 5 -60.89 35.26 -1.47
N GLU A 6 -60.70 34.04 -0.98
CA GLU A 6 -60.82 33.71 0.44
C GLU A 6 -59.44 33.62 1.13
N SER A 7 -59.45 34.11 2.37
CA SER A 7 -58.33 34.39 3.25
C SER A 7 -58.03 33.26 4.25
N LYS A 8 -56.73 32.96 4.44
CA LYS A 8 -55.92 32.58 5.64
C LYS A 8 -56.62 31.92 6.86
N PRO A 9 -55.96 30.94 7.54
CA PRO A 9 -55.08 31.30 8.68
C PRO A 9 -53.84 30.39 8.96
N ALA A 10 -52.88 31.00 9.67
CA ALA A 10 -51.89 30.53 10.67
C ALA A 10 -51.03 29.24 10.50
N THR A 11 -49.72 29.45 10.77
CA THR A 11 -48.61 28.51 11.04
C THR A 11 -48.83 27.62 12.27
N PRO A 12 -48.17 26.44 12.36
CA PRO A 12 -47.01 26.35 13.25
C PRO A 12 -45.85 25.47 12.73
N ASP A 13 -44.64 25.84 13.16
CA ASP A 13 -43.51 24.97 13.53
C ASP A 13 -42.93 23.98 12.50
N GLN A 14 -41.84 24.38 11.84
CA GLN A 14 -40.85 23.44 11.27
C GLN A 14 -39.56 23.53 12.08
N ALA A 15 -39.45 22.58 13.00
CA ALA A 15 -38.20 22.15 13.58
C ALA A 15 -37.36 21.35 12.57
N ALA A 16 -36.04 21.42 12.77
CA ALA A 16 -35.04 20.41 12.44
C ALA A 16 -34.73 20.13 10.96
N GLY A 17 -33.61 20.69 10.52
CA GLY A 17 -32.90 20.28 9.30
C GLY A 17 -31.46 20.77 9.30
N ALA A 18 -30.76 20.72 10.44
CA ALA A 18 -29.34 20.99 10.47
C ALA A 18 -28.60 19.85 9.76
N CYS A 19 -28.01 20.18 8.61
CA CYS A 19 -27.07 19.35 7.89
C CYS A 19 -26.01 18.80 8.85
N ALA A 20 -25.87 17.48 8.88
CA ALA A 20 -24.76 16.82 9.53
C ALA A 20 -23.46 17.34 8.90
N ALA A 21 -22.76 18.21 9.63
CA ALA A 21 -21.42 18.64 9.27
C ALA A 21 -20.51 17.40 9.28
N THR A 22 -19.90 17.12 8.13
CA THR A 22 -18.91 16.08 7.95
C THR A 22 -17.75 16.35 8.92
N LEU A 23 -17.67 15.54 9.98
CA LEU A 23 -16.57 15.60 10.94
C LEU A 23 -15.23 15.42 10.21
N THR A 24 -14.25 16.24 10.58
CA THR A 24 -12.88 16.11 10.09
C THR A 24 -12.29 14.75 10.48
N PRO A 25 -11.27 14.22 9.77
CA PRO A 25 -10.64 12.95 10.14
C PRO A 25 -10.09 12.92 11.59
N VAL A 26 -9.80 14.09 12.18
CA VAL A 26 -9.37 14.23 13.57
C VAL A 26 -10.55 14.05 14.54
N GLU A 27 -11.73 14.59 14.24
CA GLU A 27 -12.94 14.44 15.06
C GLU A 27 -13.52 13.02 15.01
N ALA A 28 -13.47 12.37 13.85
CA ALA A 28 -13.87 10.95 13.72
C ALA A 28 -12.95 10.00 14.52
N MET A 29 -11.68 10.38 14.70
CA MET A 29 -10.71 9.61 15.49
C MET A 29 -10.93 9.76 17.02
N LEU A 30 -11.54 10.87 17.45
CA LEU A 30 -11.86 11.13 18.86
C LEU A 30 -13.20 10.52 19.31
N SER A 31 -14.00 9.96 18.39
CA SER A 31 -15.41 9.61 18.64
C SER A 31 -15.75 8.11 18.55
N ARG A 32 -14.81 7.20 18.86
CA ARG A 32 -15.11 5.75 18.97
C ARG A 32 -15.25 5.31 20.42
N PRO A 33 -16.30 4.55 20.79
CA PRO A 33 -16.49 4.11 22.17
C PRO A 33 -15.44 3.07 22.56
N ALA A 34 -14.70 3.38 23.62
CA ALA A 34 -13.69 2.56 24.27
C ALA A 34 -14.30 1.53 25.24
N ALA A 35 -15.51 1.04 24.98
CA ALA A 35 -16.18 0.10 25.88
C ALA A 35 -15.68 -1.32 25.58
N LEU A 36 -14.73 -1.82 26.39
CA LEU A 36 -14.52 -3.24 26.75
C LEU A 36 -13.22 -3.49 27.57
N ALA A 37 -12.56 -2.46 28.11
CA ALA A 37 -11.34 -2.64 28.92
C ALA A 37 -11.38 -2.03 30.33
N ASP A 38 -12.49 -1.40 30.73
CA ASP A 38 -12.56 -0.60 31.97
C ASP A 38 -12.79 -1.44 33.25
N ASP A 39 -13.12 -2.74 33.16
CA ASP A 39 -13.65 -3.47 34.32
C ASP A 39 -12.63 -4.18 35.24
N PHE A 40 -11.31 -4.00 35.07
CA PHE A 40 -10.31 -4.76 35.88
C PHE A 40 -9.29 -3.93 36.68
N PHE A 41 -9.16 -2.63 36.44
CA PHE A 41 -8.21 -1.76 37.16
C PHE A 41 -8.85 -0.38 37.40
N GLY A 42 -9.88 -0.37 38.26
CA GLY A 42 -10.91 0.69 38.32
C GLY A 42 -10.43 2.12 38.14
N ASP A 43 -11.14 2.90 37.32
CA ASP A 43 -11.18 4.35 37.04
C ASP A 43 -9.90 5.22 37.07
N HIS A 44 -8.78 4.71 37.55
CA HIS A 44 -7.59 5.47 37.91
C HIS A 44 -6.41 5.21 37.00
N PHE A 45 -6.37 4.10 36.25
CA PHE A 45 -5.25 3.76 35.39
C PHE A 45 -5.66 3.65 33.91
N VAL A 46 -4.73 4.01 33.03
CA VAL A 46 -4.86 3.90 31.58
C VAL A 46 -3.67 3.11 31.06
N SER A 47 -3.92 2.10 30.21
CA SER A 47 -2.84 1.29 29.65
C SER A 47 -2.08 2.05 28.55
N ALA A 48 -0.79 1.73 28.38
CA ALA A 48 0.01 2.26 27.27
C ALA A 48 -0.64 1.93 25.91
N SER A 49 -1.26 0.76 25.77
CA SER A 49 -1.94 0.34 24.54
C SER A 49 -3.15 1.23 24.23
N ASP A 50 -3.91 1.66 25.25
CA ASP A 50 -5.02 2.59 25.07
C ASP A 50 -4.55 3.98 24.67
N LEU A 51 -3.48 4.47 25.31
CA LEU A 51 -2.88 5.75 24.94
C LEU A 51 -2.39 5.74 23.49
N LEU A 52 -1.71 4.67 23.05
CA LEU A 52 -1.27 4.52 21.67
C LEU A 52 -2.46 4.52 20.68
N ARG A 53 -3.59 3.90 21.02
CA ARG A 53 -4.82 3.95 20.22
C ARG A 53 -5.42 5.36 20.14
N ARG A 54 -5.29 6.16 21.20
CA ARG A 54 -5.69 7.58 21.25
C ARG A 54 -4.75 8.52 20.51
N GLY A 55 -3.72 8.00 19.84
CA GLY A 55 -2.78 8.79 19.04
C GLY A 55 -1.50 9.18 19.77
N TRP A 56 -1.30 8.75 21.02
CA TRP A 56 0.00 8.88 21.67
C TRP A 56 1.06 8.07 20.92
N THR A 57 2.31 8.52 20.99
CA THR A 57 3.47 7.75 20.53
C THR A 57 4.32 7.33 21.72
N ARG A 58 5.13 6.28 21.57
CA ARG A 58 6.07 5.85 22.64
C ARG A 58 6.99 6.98 23.11
N CYS A 59 7.40 7.85 22.19
CA CYS A 59 8.22 9.03 22.49
C CYS A 59 7.42 10.08 23.30
N MET A 60 6.13 10.27 23.00
CA MET A 60 5.26 11.13 23.81
C MET A 60 5.03 10.55 25.22
N LEU A 61 4.82 9.24 25.34
CA LEU A 61 4.72 8.59 26.64
C LEU A 61 5.98 8.84 27.47
N ALA A 62 7.17 8.63 26.89
CA ALA A 62 8.44 8.88 27.58
C ALA A 62 8.65 10.36 27.94
N HIS A 63 8.23 11.30 27.07
CA HIS A 63 8.45 12.72 27.25
C HIS A 63 7.48 13.36 28.26
N PHE A 64 6.18 13.05 28.19
CA PHE A 64 5.15 13.68 29.01
C PHE A 64 4.81 12.89 30.28
N LEU A 65 4.92 11.55 30.25
CA LEU A 65 4.56 10.68 31.38
C LEU A 65 5.79 9.96 31.99
N GLY A 66 6.87 9.78 31.24
CA GLY A 66 8.09 9.15 31.75
C GLY A 66 7.89 7.67 32.12
N ALA A 67 8.29 7.31 33.34
CA ALA A 67 8.14 5.95 33.87
C ALA A 67 6.66 5.61 34.11
N PRO A 68 6.25 4.34 33.88
CA PRO A 68 4.90 3.89 34.19
C PRO A 68 4.67 3.89 35.71
N ASP A 69 3.44 4.19 36.13
CA ASP A 69 3.06 4.21 37.54
C ASP A 69 2.84 2.80 38.10
N ALA A 70 2.38 1.88 37.24
CA ALA A 70 2.23 0.47 37.57
C ALA A 70 2.49 -0.42 36.35
N THR A 71 2.70 -1.71 36.61
CA THR A 71 2.75 -2.73 35.56
C THR A 71 1.85 -3.89 35.90
N ALA A 72 1.19 -4.46 34.90
CA ALA A 72 0.33 -5.64 35.04
C ALA A 72 0.76 -6.74 34.06
N PRO A 73 0.47 -8.03 34.35
CA PRO A 73 0.65 -9.10 33.37
C PRO A 73 -0.08 -8.78 32.06
N ASN A 74 0.53 -9.13 30.92
CA ASN A 74 -0.09 -8.88 29.63
C ASN A 74 -1.27 -9.86 29.43
N PRO A 75 -2.51 -9.35 29.21
CA PRO A 75 -3.71 -10.18 29.10
C PRO A 75 -3.69 -11.14 27.91
N HIS A 76 -2.92 -10.83 26.85
CA HIS A 76 -2.81 -11.70 25.68
C HIS A 76 -1.78 -12.82 25.85
N CYS A 77 -0.78 -12.63 26.72
CA CYS A 77 0.31 -13.59 26.89
C CYS A 77 1.07 -13.30 28.19
N ALA A 78 0.94 -14.17 29.19
CA ALA A 78 1.59 -14.00 30.49
C ALA A 78 3.14 -13.97 30.42
N SER A 79 3.74 -14.56 29.38
CA SER A 79 5.20 -14.56 29.16
C SER A 79 5.70 -13.36 28.34
N SER A 80 4.80 -12.52 27.83
CA SER A 80 5.18 -11.29 27.12
C SER A 80 5.55 -10.17 28.10
N HIS A 81 6.14 -9.10 27.56
CA HIS A 81 6.49 -7.91 28.33
C HIS A 81 5.28 -7.39 29.13
N PRO A 82 5.44 -7.04 30.42
CA PRO A 82 4.37 -6.52 31.24
C PRO A 82 3.71 -5.27 30.64
N MET A 83 2.41 -5.17 30.79
CA MET A 83 1.63 -4.02 30.37
C MET A 83 1.97 -2.83 31.28
N ARG A 84 2.22 -1.66 30.67
CA ARG A 84 2.53 -0.40 31.37
C ARG A 84 1.24 0.37 31.63
N LEU A 85 1.04 0.79 32.88
CA LEU A 85 -0.13 1.53 33.34
C LEU A 85 0.28 2.93 33.80
N TYR A 86 -0.54 3.93 33.48
CA TYR A 86 -0.35 5.33 33.85
C TYR A 86 -1.58 5.84 34.57
N VAL A 87 -1.39 6.66 35.61
CA VAL A 87 -2.51 7.27 36.33
C VAL A 87 -3.27 8.24 35.42
N ARG A 88 -4.60 8.11 35.37
CA ARG A 88 -5.50 8.91 34.53
C ARG A 88 -5.34 10.41 34.74
N SER A 89 -5.21 10.88 35.98
CA SER A 89 -5.00 12.31 36.27
C SER A 89 -3.72 12.87 35.65
N ARG A 90 -2.63 12.07 35.56
CA ARG A 90 -1.38 12.48 34.90
C ARG A 90 -1.56 12.57 33.38
N VAL A 91 -2.31 11.63 32.81
CA VAL A 91 -2.67 11.65 31.39
C VAL A 91 -3.49 12.88 31.07
N ASP A 92 -4.56 13.14 31.83
CA ASP A 92 -5.47 14.28 31.59
C ASP A 92 -4.73 15.64 31.74
N ALA A 93 -3.83 15.75 32.73
CA ALA A 93 -2.98 16.92 32.90
C ALA A 93 -2.02 17.13 31.71
N ALA A 94 -1.46 16.05 31.16
CA ALA A 94 -0.61 16.11 29.98
C ALA A 94 -1.44 16.49 28.73
N GLU A 95 -2.61 15.90 28.52
CA GLU A 95 -3.47 16.19 27.36
C GLU A 95 -3.98 17.64 27.36
N THR A 96 -4.18 18.23 28.54
CA THR A 96 -4.59 19.64 28.71
C THR A 96 -3.44 20.62 28.43
N SER A 97 -2.19 20.15 28.43
CA SER A 97 -1.04 21.03 28.24
C SER A 97 -0.90 21.51 26.79
N GLU A 98 -0.56 22.79 26.62
CA GLU A 98 -0.35 23.40 25.29
C GLU A 98 0.80 22.71 24.52
N SER A 99 1.83 22.23 25.24
CA SER A 99 2.95 21.50 24.66
C SER A 99 2.54 20.16 24.06
N PHE A 100 1.55 19.48 24.65
CA PHE A 100 0.97 18.26 24.10
C PHE A 100 0.16 18.53 22.82
N GLY A 101 -0.71 19.54 22.85
CA GLY A 101 -1.47 19.96 21.66
C GLY A 101 -0.56 20.37 20.50
N SER A 102 0.49 21.13 20.80
CA SER A 102 1.52 21.53 19.81
C SER A 102 2.29 20.32 19.24
N ARG A 103 2.54 19.29 20.05
CA ARG A 103 3.21 18.06 19.61
C ARG A 103 2.33 17.21 18.72
N LEU A 104 1.05 17.06 19.04
CA LEU A 104 0.08 16.34 18.21
C LEU A 104 -0.08 17.00 16.83
N THR A 105 -0.32 18.31 16.80
CA THR A 105 -0.48 19.08 15.56
C THR A 105 0.79 19.05 14.70
N SER A 106 1.96 19.23 15.30
CA SER A 106 3.25 19.10 14.60
C SER A 106 3.48 17.69 14.05
N GLY A 107 3.09 16.67 14.82
CA GLY A 107 3.16 15.27 14.39
C GLY A 107 2.24 14.98 13.21
N ALA A 108 0.98 15.44 13.27
CA ALA A 108 0.01 15.32 12.18
C ALA A 108 0.52 16.00 10.89
N ARG A 109 1.01 17.24 10.99
CA ARG A 109 1.58 17.98 9.85
C ARG A 109 2.78 17.27 9.24
N ARG A 110 3.69 16.74 10.07
CA ARG A 110 4.84 15.96 9.59
C ARG A 110 4.41 14.68 8.87
N ARG A 111 3.40 13.98 9.39
CA ARG A 111 2.84 12.79 8.75
C ARG A 111 2.26 13.14 7.39
N GLU A 112 1.40 14.15 7.32
CA GLU A 112 0.78 14.62 6.07
C GLU A 112 1.85 15.04 5.04
N THR A 113 2.84 15.82 5.46
CA THR A 113 3.95 16.22 4.58
C THR A 113 4.73 15.00 4.09
N SER A 114 5.01 14.04 4.97
CA SER A 114 5.73 12.82 4.62
C SER A 114 4.92 11.96 3.63
N THR A 115 3.61 11.84 3.82
CA THR A 115 2.70 11.15 2.90
C THR A 115 2.67 11.85 1.55
N SER A 116 2.55 13.18 1.51
CA SER A 116 2.55 13.95 0.27
C SER A 116 3.88 13.82 -0.50
N VAL A 117 5.01 13.85 0.20
CA VAL A 117 6.33 13.63 -0.40
C VAL A 117 6.47 12.19 -0.91
N ALA A 118 5.99 11.21 -0.15
CA ALA A 118 6.01 9.82 -0.58
C ALA A 118 5.15 9.61 -1.84
N GLU A 119 3.97 10.21 -1.89
CA GLU A 119 3.09 10.15 -3.06
C GLU A 119 3.70 10.84 -4.28
N ARG A 120 4.30 12.03 -4.10
CA ARG A 120 5.03 12.69 -5.19
C ARG A 120 6.14 11.80 -5.74
N ARG A 121 6.97 11.22 -4.86
CA ARG A 121 8.03 10.29 -5.27
C ARG A 121 7.49 9.05 -5.98
N ARG A 122 6.31 8.56 -5.56
CA ARG A 122 5.61 7.45 -6.20
C ARG A 122 5.25 7.79 -7.65
N VAL A 123 4.64 8.96 -7.85
CA VAL A 123 4.28 9.49 -9.17
C VAL A 123 5.53 9.69 -10.04
N ASP A 124 6.58 10.30 -9.48
CA ASP A 124 7.83 10.53 -10.20
C ASP A 124 8.49 9.21 -10.65
N ALA A 125 8.47 8.18 -9.80
CA ALA A 125 9.01 6.86 -10.13
C ALA A 125 8.25 6.20 -11.30
N ILE A 126 6.92 6.30 -11.31
CA ILE A 126 6.07 5.80 -12.39
C ILE A 126 6.32 6.58 -13.69
N ALA A 127 6.43 7.92 -13.59
CA ALA A 127 6.71 8.78 -14.74
C ALA A 127 8.09 8.47 -15.34
N TRP A 128 9.11 8.29 -14.51
CA TRP A 128 10.43 7.84 -14.93
C TRP A 128 10.37 6.47 -15.62
N ALA A 129 9.68 5.48 -15.04
CA ALA A 129 9.53 4.17 -15.67
C ALA A 129 8.80 4.22 -17.02
N THR A 130 7.92 5.20 -17.21
CA THR A 130 7.20 5.44 -18.47
C THR A 130 8.08 6.13 -19.52
N SER A 131 9.03 6.96 -19.11
CA SER A 131 9.89 7.71 -20.04
C SER A 131 11.06 6.89 -20.61
N ILE A 132 11.42 5.77 -19.97
CA ILE A 132 12.48 4.89 -20.46
C ILE A 132 12.15 4.41 -21.88
N PRO A 133 13.03 4.63 -22.87
CA PRO A 133 12.83 4.11 -24.21
C PRO A 133 13.00 2.59 -24.20
N ILE A 134 12.02 1.88 -24.76
CA ILE A 134 12.06 0.43 -24.89
C ILE A 134 12.30 0.08 -26.34
N SER A 135 13.42 -0.60 -26.61
CA SER A 135 13.77 -1.10 -27.93
C SER A 135 13.82 -2.62 -27.91
N VAL A 136 13.09 -3.25 -28.84
CA VAL A 136 13.11 -4.70 -29.04
C VAL A 136 14.15 -5.03 -30.11
N PRO A 137 15.10 -5.96 -29.84
CA PRO A 137 16.08 -6.37 -30.84
C PRO A 137 15.42 -6.84 -32.14
N PRO A 138 15.86 -6.35 -33.32
CA PRO A 138 15.28 -6.73 -34.60
C PRO A 138 15.78 -8.11 -35.03
N LEU A 139 15.15 -9.16 -34.52
CA LEU A 139 15.42 -10.55 -34.90
C LEU A 139 14.21 -11.13 -35.65
N PRO A 140 14.39 -11.99 -36.66
CA PRO A 140 13.27 -12.70 -37.25
C PRO A 140 12.69 -13.71 -36.25
N LEU A 141 11.37 -13.93 -36.29
CA LEU A 141 10.65 -14.72 -35.28
C LEU A 141 11.20 -16.15 -35.14
N ASN A 142 11.52 -16.82 -36.25
CA ASN A 142 12.10 -18.16 -36.23
C ASN A 142 13.41 -18.18 -35.42
N ARG A 143 14.24 -17.16 -35.57
CA ARG A 143 15.51 -17.06 -34.84
C ARG A 143 15.28 -16.82 -33.34
N VAL A 144 14.26 -16.06 -32.97
CA VAL A 144 13.87 -15.86 -31.57
C VAL A 144 13.44 -17.19 -30.94
N LEU A 145 12.61 -17.97 -31.64
CA LEU A 145 12.14 -19.27 -31.17
C LEU A 145 13.31 -20.26 -30.97
N GLU A 146 14.20 -20.38 -31.96
CA GLU A 146 15.40 -21.22 -31.88
C GLU A 146 16.28 -20.86 -30.67
N LEU A 147 16.56 -19.57 -30.48
CA LEU A 147 17.41 -19.10 -29.38
C LEU A 147 16.73 -19.31 -28.01
N ALA A 148 15.41 -19.19 -27.94
CA ALA A 148 14.67 -19.36 -26.71
C ALA A 148 14.68 -20.81 -26.22
N ILE A 149 14.51 -21.78 -27.12
CA ILE A 149 14.60 -23.21 -26.82
C ILE A 149 16.02 -23.56 -26.36
N ALA A 150 17.03 -23.12 -27.12
CA ALA A 150 18.44 -23.36 -26.78
C ALA A 150 18.80 -22.81 -25.39
N TYR A 151 18.38 -21.57 -25.09
CA TYR A 151 18.58 -20.93 -23.80
C TYR A 151 17.84 -21.67 -22.67
N HIS A 152 16.61 -22.12 -22.92
CA HIS A 152 15.85 -22.89 -21.93
C HIS A 152 16.57 -24.21 -21.57
N HIS A 153 17.04 -24.96 -22.57
CA HIS A 153 17.79 -26.19 -22.34
C HIS A 153 19.12 -25.93 -21.61
N GLU A 154 19.81 -24.82 -21.92
CA GLU A 154 21.03 -24.42 -21.22
C GLU A 154 20.77 -24.21 -19.72
N ILE A 155 19.74 -23.43 -19.38
CA ILE A 155 19.38 -23.20 -17.97
C ILE A 155 18.95 -24.50 -17.30
N ALA A 156 18.11 -25.30 -17.95
CA ALA A 156 17.63 -26.57 -17.41
C ALA A 156 18.80 -27.51 -17.06
N ARG A 157 19.81 -27.63 -17.95
CA ARG A 157 21.02 -28.42 -17.70
C ARG A 157 21.85 -27.88 -16.53
N SER A 158 21.88 -26.56 -16.34
CA SER A 158 22.63 -25.92 -15.25
C SER A 158 21.99 -26.07 -13.85
N ARG A 159 20.82 -26.72 -13.73
CA ARG A 159 20.03 -26.88 -12.49
C ARG A 159 19.65 -25.57 -11.78
N MET A 160 19.72 -24.42 -12.47
CA MET A 160 19.40 -23.12 -11.89
C MET A 160 17.93 -22.69 -12.00
N ASP A 161 17.05 -23.45 -12.67
CA ASP A 161 15.61 -23.11 -12.78
C ASP A 161 14.72 -24.04 -11.93
N PRO A 162 14.12 -23.56 -10.82
CA PRO A 162 13.13 -24.29 -10.03
C PRO A 162 11.80 -24.56 -10.76
N LEU A 163 11.55 -23.90 -11.90
CA LEU A 163 10.37 -24.06 -12.75
C LEU A 163 10.69 -24.82 -14.05
N SER A 164 11.73 -25.67 -14.01
CA SER A 164 12.27 -26.34 -15.19
C SER A 164 11.19 -27.14 -15.94
N LEU A 165 10.86 -26.67 -17.15
CA LEU A 165 10.07 -27.38 -18.15
C LEU A 165 10.96 -28.34 -18.97
N ALA A 166 12.03 -28.88 -18.37
CA ALA A 166 13.07 -29.66 -19.06
C ALA A 166 12.53 -30.87 -19.84
N ASP A 167 11.38 -31.39 -19.44
CA ASP A 167 10.72 -32.55 -20.05
C ASP A 167 9.60 -32.16 -21.03
N ALA A 168 9.36 -30.86 -21.24
CA ALA A 168 8.29 -30.40 -22.10
C ALA A 168 8.70 -30.55 -23.58
N PRO A 169 7.80 -31.06 -24.45
CA PRO A 169 8.14 -31.38 -25.82
C PRO A 169 8.51 -30.11 -26.61
N ASP A 170 9.66 -30.14 -27.27
CA ASP A 170 10.17 -29.05 -28.11
C ASP A 170 9.20 -28.67 -29.26
N ASP A 171 8.29 -29.57 -29.61
CA ASP A 171 7.32 -29.41 -30.69
C ASP A 171 6.03 -28.67 -30.28
N ASP A 172 5.84 -28.28 -29.00
CA ASP A 172 4.66 -27.51 -28.58
C ASP A 172 4.80 -26.02 -28.95
N PRO A 173 4.00 -25.51 -29.92
CA PRO A 173 4.11 -24.11 -30.37
C PRO A 173 3.73 -23.10 -29.28
N ARG A 174 2.86 -23.47 -28.33
CA ARG A 174 2.46 -22.58 -27.22
C ARG A 174 3.59 -22.43 -26.22
N LEU A 175 4.22 -23.54 -25.87
CA LEU A 175 5.41 -23.53 -25.04
C LEU A 175 6.54 -22.73 -25.68
N ALA A 176 6.81 -22.96 -26.97
CA ALA A 176 7.83 -22.21 -27.71
C ALA A 176 7.57 -20.69 -27.69
N ALA A 177 6.31 -20.26 -27.80
CA ALA A 177 5.94 -18.85 -27.67
C ALA A 177 6.19 -18.30 -26.25
N VAL A 178 5.86 -19.06 -25.20
CA VAL A 178 6.14 -18.67 -23.79
C VAL A 178 7.64 -18.56 -23.53
N LEU A 179 8.43 -19.52 -24.02
CA LEU A 179 9.89 -19.51 -23.92
C LEU A 179 10.48 -18.33 -24.69
N ALA A 180 9.95 -18.00 -25.88
CA ALA A 180 10.37 -16.84 -26.67
C ALA A 180 10.17 -15.53 -25.92
N VAL A 181 9.00 -15.33 -25.30
CA VAL A 181 8.75 -14.13 -24.47
C VAL A 181 9.70 -14.08 -23.28
N ARG A 182 9.92 -15.21 -22.58
CA ARG A 182 10.89 -15.30 -21.47
C ARG A 182 12.30 -14.92 -21.92
N TYR A 183 12.76 -15.47 -23.04
CA TYR A 183 14.07 -15.19 -23.61
C TYR A 183 14.23 -13.73 -24.01
N MET A 184 13.25 -13.16 -24.72
CA MET A 184 13.30 -11.76 -25.15
C MET A 184 13.34 -10.80 -23.97
N ARG A 185 12.53 -11.07 -22.93
CA ARG A 185 12.58 -10.30 -21.68
C ARG A 185 13.95 -10.37 -21.00
N PHE A 186 14.56 -11.55 -20.96
CA PHE A 186 15.92 -11.71 -20.42
C PHE A 186 16.97 -10.95 -21.24
N ARG A 187 16.90 -11.00 -22.57
CA ARG A 187 17.78 -10.22 -23.46
C ARG A 187 17.62 -8.71 -23.29
N MET A 188 16.47 -8.29 -22.78
CA MET A 188 16.12 -6.92 -22.45
C MET A 188 16.37 -6.59 -20.96
N ALA A 189 16.91 -7.50 -20.15
CA ALA A 189 17.01 -7.36 -18.69
C ALA A 189 17.87 -6.18 -18.17
N TYR A 190 18.51 -5.39 -19.05
CA TYR A 190 19.13 -4.13 -18.64
C TYR A 190 18.12 -3.20 -17.96
N TYR A 191 16.82 -3.32 -18.26
CA TYR A 191 15.79 -2.55 -17.58
C TYR A 191 15.58 -2.96 -16.11
N ASP A 192 15.89 -4.21 -15.75
CA ASP A 192 15.82 -4.66 -14.35
C ASP A 192 16.96 -4.05 -13.52
N GLU A 193 18.12 -3.80 -14.13
CA GLU A 193 19.24 -3.08 -13.50
C GLU A 193 18.88 -1.62 -13.20
N LEU A 194 18.15 -0.96 -14.11
CA LEU A 194 17.68 0.43 -13.89
C LEU A 194 16.79 0.56 -12.64
N LEU A 195 16.13 -0.51 -12.22
CA LEU A 195 15.27 -0.51 -11.03
C LEU A 195 16.04 -0.60 -9.71
N LEU A 196 17.32 -0.94 -9.75
CA LEU A 196 18.18 -0.92 -8.57
C LEU A 196 18.26 0.50 -7.99
N ASP A 197 18.24 1.52 -8.84
CA ASP A 197 18.24 2.93 -8.42
C ASP A 197 16.98 3.34 -7.65
N LEU A 198 15.89 2.58 -7.79
CA LEU A 198 14.65 2.77 -7.05
C LEU A 198 14.58 1.98 -5.74
N TYR A 199 15.64 1.26 -5.36
CA TYR A 199 15.65 0.50 -4.11
C TYR A 199 15.39 1.40 -2.89
N GLY A 200 14.45 0.99 -2.04
CA GLY A 200 14.04 1.75 -0.84
C GLY A 200 13.22 3.02 -1.12
N ARG A 201 12.87 3.31 -2.38
CA ARG A 201 12.07 4.49 -2.74
C ARG A 201 10.56 4.16 -2.85
N PRO A 202 9.67 5.08 -2.46
CA PRO A 202 8.23 4.95 -2.74
C PRO A 202 7.96 4.80 -4.24
N GLY A 203 7.02 3.94 -4.62
CA GLY A 203 6.62 3.71 -6.02
C GLY A 203 7.47 2.74 -6.82
N ARG A 204 8.47 2.09 -6.21
CA ARG A 204 9.29 1.08 -6.90
C ARG A 204 8.46 -0.05 -7.51
N ARG A 205 7.48 -0.58 -6.76
CA ARG A 205 6.67 -1.72 -7.20
C ARG A 205 5.82 -1.35 -8.41
N GLU A 206 5.21 -0.17 -8.38
CA GLU A 206 4.38 0.36 -9.45
C GLU A 206 5.22 0.74 -10.67
N ALA A 207 6.37 1.38 -10.47
CA ALA A 207 7.33 1.64 -11.54
C ALA A 207 7.80 0.35 -12.21
N TYR A 208 8.08 -0.70 -11.43
CA TYR A 208 8.43 -2.03 -11.95
C TYR A 208 7.30 -2.64 -12.77
N ALA A 209 6.07 -2.59 -12.25
CA ALA A 209 4.88 -3.07 -12.94
C ALA A 209 4.72 -2.42 -14.32
N VAL A 210 4.83 -1.09 -14.37
CA VAL A 210 4.73 -0.31 -15.61
C VAL A 210 5.83 -0.70 -16.59
N LEU A 211 7.09 -0.74 -16.14
CA LEU A 211 8.22 -1.07 -17.00
C LEU A 211 8.09 -2.48 -17.60
N ARG A 212 7.75 -3.46 -16.78
CA ARG A 212 7.55 -4.84 -17.20
C ARG A 212 6.40 -4.99 -18.19
N GLN A 213 5.27 -4.31 -17.96
CA GLN A 213 4.15 -4.30 -18.88
C GLN A 213 4.55 -3.73 -20.24
N ARG A 214 5.20 -2.56 -20.24
CA ARG A 214 5.65 -1.91 -21.49
C ARG A 214 6.64 -2.77 -22.27
N VAL A 215 7.50 -3.54 -21.60
CA VAL A 215 8.40 -4.51 -22.25
C VAL A 215 7.61 -5.60 -22.96
N VAL A 216 6.62 -6.19 -22.29
CA VAL A 216 5.77 -7.24 -22.85
C VAL A 216 4.94 -6.71 -24.02
N ASP A 217 4.39 -5.49 -23.90
CA ASP A 217 3.65 -4.84 -24.97
C ASP A 217 4.54 -4.55 -26.19
N ALA A 218 5.78 -4.09 -25.97
CA ALA A 218 6.73 -3.86 -27.05
C ALA A 218 7.10 -5.16 -27.79
N ILE A 219 7.24 -6.27 -27.06
CA ILE A 219 7.48 -7.60 -27.66
C ILE A 219 6.27 -8.04 -28.47
N ALA A 220 5.05 -7.91 -27.93
CA ALA A 220 3.81 -8.26 -28.64
C ALA A 220 3.63 -7.42 -29.92
N PHE A 221 3.99 -6.14 -29.88
CA PHE A 221 3.97 -5.27 -31.05
C PHE A 221 4.99 -5.69 -32.12
N ALA A 222 6.22 -6.01 -31.71
CA ALA A 222 7.27 -6.45 -32.63
C ALA A 222 7.02 -7.86 -33.20
N TYR A 223 6.37 -8.74 -32.42
CA TYR A 223 6.09 -10.12 -32.76
C TYR A 223 4.60 -10.45 -32.50
N PRO A 224 3.69 -10.07 -33.41
CA PRO A 224 2.26 -10.34 -33.24
C PRO A 224 1.90 -11.81 -32.94
N PRO A 225 2.59 -12.82 -33.50
CA PRO A 225 2.33 -14.22 -33.14
C PRO A 225 2.62 -14.60 -31.67
N LEU A 226 3.33 -13.74 -30.92
CA LEU A 226 3.63 -13.97 -29.50
C LEU A 226 2.65 -13.24 -28.55
N ALA A 227 1.64 -12.54 -29.09
CA ALA A 227 0.74 -11.69 -28.29
C ALA A 227 -0.01 -12.46 -27.19
N ASP A 228 -0.48 -13.68 -27.47
CA ASP A 228 -1.19 -14.50 -26.48
C ASP A 228 -0.28 -14.92 -25.32
N ALA A 229 0.97 -15.30 -25.63
CA ALA A 229 1.96 -15.62 -24.61
C ALA A 229 2.32 -14.36 -23.78
N CYS A 230 2.41 -13.20 -24.43
CA CYS A 230 2.62 -11.92 -23.75
C CYS A 230 1.48 -11.60 -22.77
N ALA A 231 0.22 -11.83 -23.15
CA ALA A 231 -0.93 -11.61 -22.29
C ALA A 231 -0.93 -12.51 -21.03
N GLN A 232 -0.48 -13.75 -21.15
CA GLN A 232 -0.32 -14.66 -20.00
C GLN A 232 0.70 -14.11 -18.98
N PHE A 233 1.85 -13.63 -19.45
CA PHE A 233 2.88 -13.02 -18.58
C PHE A 233 2.43 -11.72 -17.90
N ALA A 234 1.49 -10.98 -18.50
CA ALA A 234 0.87 -9.82 -17.88
C ALA A 234 -0.15 -10.23 -16.79
N CYS A 235 -0.92 -11.30 -17.03
CA CYS A 235 -1.92 -11.81 -16.09
C CYS A 235 -1.29 -12.40 -14.81
N ASP A 236 -0.25 -13.22 -14.96
CA ASP A 236 0.49 -13.82 -13.83
C ASP A 236 1.14 -12.79 -12.90
N PHE A 237 1.29 -11.55 -13.37
CA PHE A 237 1.89 -10.47 -12.60
C PHE A 237 0.85 -9.67 -11.79
N GLY A 238 -0.37 -9.51 -12.31
CA GLY A 238 -1.47 -8.86 -11.61
C GLY A 238 -1.82 -9.56 -10.29
N SER A 239 -1.70 -10.88 -10.23
CA SER A 239 -1.93 -11.69 -9.03
C SER A 239 -0.80 -11.55 -7.99
N LEU A 240 0.46 -11.42 -8.42
CA LEU A 240 1.62 -11.25 -7.53
C LEU A 240 1.71 -9.84 -6.90
N CYS A 241 1.15 -8.82 -7.55
CA CYS A 241 1.16 -7.45 -7.03
C CYS A 241 0.04 -7.15 -6.01
N GLN A 242 -1.01 -8.00 -5.95
CA GLN A 242 -2.12 -7.84 -5.00
C GLN A 242 -1.84 -8.46 -3.63
N GLY A 243 -0.77 -9.25 -3.49
CA GLY A 243 -0.36 -9.86 -2.22
C GLY A 243 0.91 -9.23 -1.66
N THR A 244 0.79 -8.13 -0.90
CA THR A 244 1.60 -7.75 0.29
C THR A 244 1.45 -6.27 0.60
#